data_AF-A0A954HLQ6-F1
#
_entry.id   AF-A0A954HLQ6-F1
#
_cell.length_a   1.000
_cell.length_b   1.000
_cell.length_c   1.000
_cell.angle_alpha   90.00
_cell.angle_beta   90.00
_cell.angle_gamma   90.00
#
_symmetry.space_group_name_H-M   'P 1'
#
loop_
_entity.id
_entity.type
_entity.pdbx_description
1 polymer ?
#
loop_
_entity_poly.entity_id
_entity_poly.type
_entity_poly.pdbx_seq_one_letter_code
_entity_poly.pdbx_strand_id
1 'polypeptide(L)'
;MKNWGRPVDVYCNGWRPKADHLEHELCLTDFLLKYPTADIVRGPEVDDRIRPDATMQLDGRTFHVELDTGLESHSQVRRRQQLGYTGVEDFVLYIALSERRCEALIRNVHDAAKPIALFATLQTAVRSPRGEIWRDAFGKSASI
;
A
#
# COMPACT_ATOMS: atom_id res chain seq x y z
N MET A 1 -23.08 32.61 15.00
CA MET A 1 -22.32 32.76 13.73
C MET A 1 -20.97 33.36 14.08
N LYS A 2 -19.79 32.79 13.80
CA LYS A 2 -19.36 31.89 12.71
C LYS A 2 -18.39 30.83 13.27
N ASN A 3 -18.79 29.56 13.31
CA ASN A 3 -17.85 28.44 13.40
C ASN A 3 -17.31 28.22 11.99
N TRP A 4 -16.23 28.90 11.63
CA TRP A 4 -15.42 28.45 10.50
C TRP A 4 -14.76 27.17 10.99
N GLY A 5 -15.37 26.03 10.65
CA GLY A 5 -14.68 24.75 10.79
C GLY A 5 -13.31 24.91 10.16
N ARG A 6 -12.26 24.63 10.94
CA ARG A 6 -10.92 24.45 10.34
C ARG A 6 -11.11 23.44 9.20
N PRO A 7 -10.53 23.66 8.01
CA PRO A 7 -10.52 22.63 6.99
C PRO A 7 -9.98 21.39 7.68
N VAL A 8 -10.85 20.41 7.90
CA VAL A 8 -10.40 19.07 8.28
C VAL A 8 -9.52 18.71 7.11
N ASP A 9 -8.24 18.44 7.33
CA ASP A 9 -7.35 17.93 6.30
C ASP A 9 -7.97 16.58 5.86
N VAL A 10 -8.89 16.63 4.88
CA VAL A 10 -9.94 15.60 4.61
C VAL A 10 -9.33 14.24 4.31
N TYR A 11 -8.05 14.20 3.95
CA TYR A 11 -7.31 13.01 3.57
C TYR A 11 -6.45 12.40 4.68
N CYS A 12 -6.27 13.10 5.82
CA CYS A 12 -5.28 12.72 6.85
C CYS A 12 -5.83 12.79 8.30
N ASN A 13 -7.15 12.75 8.49
CA ASN A 13 -7.79 12.72 9.83
C ASN A 13 -7.27 13.79 10.82
N GLY A 14 -6.95 15.00 10.33
CA GLY A 14 -6.53 16.13 11.16
C GLY A 14 -5.03 16.33 11.36
N TRP A 15 -4.17 15.56 10.68
CA TRP A 15 -2.72 15.82 10.61
C TRP A 15 -2.31 16.50 9.29
N ARG A 16 -1.27 17.33 9.33
CA ARG A 16 -0.64 17.97 8.16
C ARG A 16 0.64 17.22 7.75
N PRO A 17 0.60 16.38 6.72
CA PRO A 17 1.80 15.74 6.19
C PRO A 17 2.76 16.78 5.58
N LYS A 18 4.05 16.43 5.52
CA LYS A 18 5.02 17.15 4.68
C LYS A 18 4.62 16.99 3.20
N ALA A 19 5.08 17.88 2.31
CA ALA A 19 4.62 17.90 0.91
C ALA A 19 4.86 16.59 0.15
N ASP A 20 5.98 15.91 0.43
CA ASP A 20 6.33 14.58 -0.07
C ASP A 20 5.43 13.48 0.51
N HIS A 21 5.06 13.60 1.79
CA HIS A 21 4.05 12.73 2.40
C HIS A 21 2.64 13.00 1.83
N LEU A 22 2.32 14.22 1.40
CA LEU A 22 1.00 14.53 0.85
C LEU A 22 0.73 13.77 -0.45
N GLU A 23 1.73 13.66 -1.34
CA GLU A 23 1.58 12.87 -2.58
C GLU A 23 1.34 11.39 -2.28
N HIS A 24 2.08 10.82 -1.33
CA HIS A 24 1.88 9.46 -0.82
C HIS A 24 0.45 9.27 -0.32
N GLU A 25 -0.02 10.16 0.55
CA GLU A 25 -1.36 10.10 1.14
C GLU A 25 -2.48 10.20 0.09
N LEU A 26 -2.33 11.09 -0.90
CA LEU A 26 -3.30 11.25 -1.98
C LEU A 26 -3.34 10.01 -2.88
N CYS A 27 -2.18 9.52 -3.30
CA CYS A 27 -2.08 8.34 -4.17
C CYS A 27 -2.65 7.08 -3.49
N LEU A 28 -2.35 6.91 -2.20
CA LEU A 28 -2.89 5.80 -1.43
C LEU A 28 -4.41 5.93 -1.29
N THR A 29 -4.93 7.14 -1.05
CA THR A 29 -6.37 7.39 -1.00
C THR A 29 -7.04 7.05 -2.33
N ASP A 30 -6.47 7.47 -3.46
CA ASP A 30 -7.01 7.20 -4.80
C ASP A 30 -7.10 5.69 -5.10
N PHE A 31 -6.12 4.91 -4.64
CA PHE A 31 -6.16 3.46 -4.70
C PHE A 31 -7.28 2.87 -3.81
N LEU A 32 -7.30 3.26 -2.54
CA LEU A 32 -8.23 2.71 -1.54
C LEU A 32 -9.70 2.96 -1.89
N LEU A 33 -10.01 4.12 -2.48
CA LEU A 33 -11.36 4.46 -2.94
C LEU A 33 -11.90 3.53 -4.05
N LYS A 34 -11.05 2.69 -4.65
CA LYS A 34 -11.47 1.70 -5.67
C LYS A 34 -12.06 0.43 -5.08
N TYR A 35 -12.02 0.28 -3.76
CA TYR A 35 -12.58 -0.86 -3.03
C TYR A 35 -13.64 -0.40 -2.03
N PRO A 36 -14.81 0.07 -2.50
CA PRO A 36 -15.84 0.65 -1.63
C PRO A 36 -16.49 -0.35 -0.68
N THR A 37 -16.30 -1.65 -0.91
CA THR A 37 -16.78 -2.73 -0.05
C THR A 37 -15.74 -3.21 0.96
N ALA A 38 -14.53 -2.64 0.93
CA ALA A 38 -13.47 -3.02 1.85
C ALA A 38 -13.55 -2.23 3.15
N ASP A 39 -13.30 -2.91 4.27
CA ASP A 39 -13.03 -2.24 5.54
C ASP A 39 -11.56 -1.83 5.57
N ILE A 40 -11.30 -0.53 5.69
CA ILE A 40 -9.97 0.06 5.54
C ILE A 40 -9.55 0.73 6.83
N VAL A 41 -8.35 0.38 7.31
CA VAL A 41 -7.71 0.94 8.50
C VAL A 41 -6.40 1.61 8.09
N ARG A 42 -6.10 2.78 8.66
CA ARG A 42 -4.91 3.59 8.33
C ARG A 42 -4.29 4.20 9.57
N GLY A 43 -3.03 4.63 9.45
CA GLY A 43 -2.37 5.40 10.50
C GLY A 43 -2.15 4.58 11.77
N PRO A 44 -2.39 5.14 12.98
CA PRO A 44 -2.09 4.47 14.25
C PRO A 44 -2.85 3.16 14.51
N GLU A 45 -3.90 2.89 13.73
CA GLU A 45 -4.78 1.74 13.92
C GLU A 45 -4.31 0.48 13.16
N VAL A 46 -3.30 0.61 12.30
CA VAL A 46 -2.70 -0.55 11.62
C VAL A 46 -1.89 -1.40 12.61
N ASP A 47 -1.55 -2.62 12.21
CA ASP A 47 -0.68 -3.50 12.99
C ASP A 47 0.65 -2.79 13.34
N ASP A 48 0.92 -2.62 14.63
CA ASP A 48 2.08 -1.85 15.12
C ASP A 48 3.44 -2.55 14.88
N ARG A 49 3.44 -3.86 14.60
CA ARG A 49 4.64 -4.60 14.25
C ARG A 49 4.96 -4.46 12.77
N ILE A 50 3.96 -4.60 11.90
CA ILE A 50 4.14 -4.56 10.44
C ILE A 50 4.23 -3.09 9.97
N ARG A 51 3.37 -2.24 10.52
CA ARG A 51 3.18 -0.82 10.17
C ARG A 51 3.03 -0.59 8.66
N PRO A 52 2.04 -1.23 8.00
CA PRO A 52 1.74 -0.93 6.61
C PRO A 52 1.12 0.46 6.49
N ASP A 53 1.12 1.04 5.29
CA ASP A 53 0.46 2.33 5.07
C ASP A 53 -1.07 2.25 5.27
N ALA A 54 -1.66 1.09 4.94
CA ALA A 54 -3.03 0.76 5.24
C ALA A 54 -3.21 -0.77 5.43
N THR A 55 -4.29 -1.16 6.10
CA THR A 55 -4.79 -2.53 6.10
C THR A 55 -6.20 -2.53 5.52
N MET A 56 -6.46 -3.46 4.61
CA MET A 56 -7.71 -3.57 3.87
C MET A 56 -8.27 -4.98 4.06
N GLN A 57 -9.48 -5.10 4.59
CA GLN A 57 -10.24 -6.34 4.59
C GLN A 57 -11.20 -6.36 3.41
N LEU A 58 -11.06 -7.35 2.54
CA LEU A 58 -11.82 -7.48 1.31
C LEU A 58 -12.14 -8.95 1.05
N ASP A 59 -13.42 -9.26 0.84
CA ASP A 59 -13.90 -10.61 0.52
C ASP A 59 -13.39 -11.71 1.49
N GLY A 60 -13.33 -11.36 2.78
CA GLY A 60 -12.89 -12.26 3.85
C GLY A 60 -11.37 -12.47 3.94
N ARG A 61 -10.59 -11.65 3.24
CA ARG A 61 -9.11 -11.68 3.27
C ARG A 61 -8.56 -10.36 3.77
N THR A 62 -7.43 -10.44 4.46
CA THR A 62 -6.67 -9.26 4.88
C THR A 62 -5.56 -8.98 3.88
N PHE A 63 -5.44 -7.70 3.51
CA PHE A 63 -4.38 -7.18 2.67
C PHE A 63 -3.68 -6.03 3.39
N HIS A 64 -2.39 -6.17 3.63
CA HIS A 64 -1.53 -5.04 4.00
C HIS A 64 -1.19 -4.25 2.73
N VAL A 65 -1.26 -2.94 2.76
CA VAL A 65 -1.03 -2.08 1.58
C VAL A 65 0.18 -1.20 1.84
N GLU A 66 1.12 -1.21 0.89
CA GLU A 66 2.36 -0.45 0.91
C GLU A 66 2.46 0.34 -0.41
N LEU A 67 2.46 1.66 -0.33
CA LEU A 67 2.68 2.53 -1.48
C LEU A 67 4.17 2.92 -1.55
N ASP A 68 4.82 2.59 -2.66
CA ASP A 68 6.20 2.96 -2.90
C ASP A 68 6.29 4.13 -3.88
N THR A 69 6.64 5.30 -3.34
CA THR A 69 6.87 6.55 -4.09
C THR A 69 8.31 6.68 -4.62
N GLY A 70 9.17 5.70 -4.34
CA GLY A 70 10.59 5.74 -4.70
C GLY A 70 11.48 6.56 -3.76
N LEU A 71 10.93 7.15 -2.69
CA LEU A 71 11.70 7.92 -1.69
C LEU A 71 12.59 7.01 -0.83
N GLU A 72 12.16 5.78 -0.56
CA GLU A 72 12.97 4.79 0.13
C GLU A 72 13.89 4.05 -0.85
N SER A 73 15.13 3.79 -0.44
CA SER A 73 16.02 2.88 -1.17
C SER A 73 15.52 1.43 -1.08
N HIS A 74 15.88 0.59 -2.06
CA HIS A 74 15.49 -0.82 -2.03
C HIS A 74 16.00 -1.56 -0.79
N SER A 75 17.14 -1.15 -0.22
CA SER A 75 17.66 -1.75 1.01
C SER A 75 16.82 -1.40 2.23
N GLN A 76 16.27 -0.18 2.31
CA GLN A 76 15.33 0.23 3.35
C GLN A 76 14.03 -0.58 3.25
N VAL A 77 13.44 -0.65 2.05
CA VAL A 77 12.24 -1.45 1.79
C VAL A 77 12.46 -2.92 2.14
N ARG A 78 13.58 -3.50 1.70
CA ARG A 78 13.93 -4.91 1.98
C ARG A 78 14.13 -5.16 3.48
N ARG A 79 14.70 -4.20 4.22
CA ARG A 79 14.83 -4.29 5.69
C ARG A 79 13.48 -4.23 6.38
N ARG A 80 12.58 -3.33 5.95
CA ARG A 80 11.19 -3.29 6.46
C ARG A 80 10.47 -4.61 6.21
N GLN A 81 10.61 -5.16 5.01
CA GLN A 81 10.06 -6.47 4.64
C GLN A 81 10.55 -7.59 5.56
N GLN A 82 11.86 -7.64 5.81
CA GLN A 82 12.45 -8.63 6.72
C GLN A 82 11.88 -8.53 8.13
N LEU A 83 11.75 -7.32 8.67
CA LEU A 83 11.32 -7.11 10.06
C LEU A 83 9.81 -7.27 10.24
N GLY A 84 9.00 -6.69 9.34
CA GLY A 84 7.55 -6.64 9.46
C GLY A 84 6.87 -7.94 9.02
N TYR A 85 7.31 -8.53 7.91
CA TYR A 85 6.57 -9.60 7.23
C TYR A 85 7.10 -11.02 7.50
N THR A 86 8.10 -11.18 8.38
CA THR A 86 8.50 -12.52 8.81
C THR A 86 7.34 -13.20 9.55
N GLY A 87 6.94 -14.37 9.06
CA GLY A 87 5.86 -15.18 9.63
C GLY A 87 4.45 -14.63 9.40
N VAL A 88 4.27 -13.64 8.52
CA VAL A 88 2.95 -13.12 8.14
C VAL A 88 2.35 -14.00 7.04
N GLU A 89 1.07 -14.33 7.16
CA GLU A 89 0.33 -15.15 6.18
C GLU A 89 -0.60 -14.30 5.29
N ASP A 90 -1.00 -13.12 5.77
CA ASP A 90 -1.81 -12.16 5.02
C ASP A 90 -1.03 -11.58 3.83
N PHE A 91 -1.74 -11.30 2.73
CA PHE A 91 -1.11 -10.74 1.53
C PHE A 91 -0.65 -9.30 1.78
N VAL A 92 0.44 -8.91 1.12
CA VAL A 92 0.89 -7.52 1.04
C VAL A 92 0.85 -7.03 -0.40
N LEU A 93 0.11 -5.93 -0.62
CA LEU A 93 -0.04 -5.24 -1.88
C LEU A 93 0.98 -4.10 -1.95
N TYR A 94 2.01 -4.28 -2.77
CA TYR A 94 2.97 -3.24 -3.11
C TYR A 94 2.51 -2.49 -4.34
N ILE A 95 2.28 -1.19 -4.18
CA ILE A 95 1.83 -0.30 -5.24
C ILE A 95 2.98 0.64 -5.59
N ALA A 96 3.48 0.58 -6.82
CA ALA A 96 4.55 1.47 -7.27
C ALA A 96 4.01 2.59 -8.16
N LEU A 97 4.66 3.75 -8.16
CA LEU A 97 4.28 4.85 -9.06
C LEU A 97 4.70 4.65 -10.52
N SER A 98 5.56 3.67 -10.82
CA SER A 98 6.01 3.38 -12.19
C SER A 98 6.35 1.90 -12.39
N GLU A 99 6.28 1.43 -13.63
CA GLU A 99 6.65 0.04 -13.97
C GLU A 99 8.11 -0.26 -13.61
N ARG A 100 9.03 0.66 -13.92
CA ARG A 100 10.45 0.51 -13.55
C ARG A 100 10.63 0.27 -12.06
N ARG A 101 9.88 1.00 -11.21
CA ARG A 101 9.94 0.83 -9.75
C ARG A 101 9.25 -0.46 -9.32
N CYS A 102 8.11 -0.80 -9.91
CA CYS A 102 7.41 -2.06 -9.65
C CYS A 102 8.32 -3.28 -9.91
N GLU A 103 8.98 -3.31 -11.06
CA GLU A 103 9.94 -4.38 -11.37
C GLU A 103 11.12 -4.40 -10.41
N ALA A 104 11.60 -3.23 -10.00
CA ALA A 104 12.70 -3.16 -9.05
C ALA A 104 12.28 -3.71 -7.67
N LEU A 105 11.05 -3.46 -7.22
CA LEU A 105 10.49 -4.07 -6.01
C LEU A 105 10.39 -5.59 -6.14
N ILE A 106 9.83 -6.10 -7.26
CA ILE A 106 9.75 -7.53 -7.54
C ILE A 106 11.13 -8.19 -7.49
N ARG A 107 12.16 -7.57 -8.10
CA ARG A 107 13.52 -8.12 -8.12
C ARG A 107 14.22 -8.09 -6.75
N ASN A 108 13.87 -7.13 -5.89
CA ASN A 108 14.57 -6.89 -4.63
C ASN A 108 13.77 -7.28 -3.37
N VAL A 109 12.56 -7.84 -3.53
CA VAL A 109 11.72 -8.27 -2.42
C VAL A 109 12.47 -9.26 -1.52
N HIS A 110 12.36 -9.06 -0.21
CA HIS A 110 12.94 -9.95 0.79
C HIS A 110 12.23 -11.32 0.80
N ASP A 111 12.97 -12.39 1.10
CA ASP A 111 12.42 -13.76 1.09
C ASP A 111 11.22 -13.94 2.02
N ALA A 112 11.20 -13.22 3.15
CA ALA A 112 10.08 -13.20 4.09
C ALA A 112 8.76 -12.73 3.46
N ALA A 113 8.81 -11.76 2.54
CA ALA A 113 7.62 -11.19 1.89
C ALA A 113 7.32 -11.86 0.54
N LYS A 114 8.29 -12.50 -0.12
CA LYS A 114 8.12 -13.16 -1.43
C LYS A 114 6.84 -13.99 -1.58
N PRO A 115 6.45 -14.87 -0.64
CA PRO A 115 5.28 -15.74 -0.84
C PRO A 115 3.93 -14.99 -0.74
N ILE A 116 3.92 -13.81 -0.13
CA ILE A 116 2.70 -13.04 0.18
C ILE A 116 2.66 -11.69 -0.56
N ALA A 117 3.72 -11.33 -1.29
CA ALA A 117 3.82 -10.04 -1.94
C ALA A 117 3.24 -10.05 -3.35
N LEU A 118 2.32 -9.11 -3.57
CA LEU A 118 1.67 -8.84 -4.84
C LEU A 118 2.01 -7.41 -5.27
N PHE A 119 2.36 -7.22 -6.54
CA PHE A 119 2.91 -5.98 -7.06
C PHE A 119 2.08 -5.47 -8.23
N ALA A 120 1.73 -4.18 -8.20
CA ALA A 120 1.12 -3.48 -9.32
C ALA A 120 1.57 -2.02 -9.37
N THR A 121 1.37 -1.36 -10.50
CA THR A 121 1.49 0.10 -10.56
C THR A 121 0.20 0.77 -10.12
N LEU A 122 0.30 1.95 -9.50
CA LEU A 122 -0.86 2.74 -9.07
C LEU A 122 -1.84 2.96 -10.23
N GLN A 123 -1.32 3.32 -11.40
CA GLN A 123 -2.13 3.54 -12.60
C GLN A 123 -2.97 2.29 -12.97
N THR A 124 -2.37 1.11 -12.91
CA THR A 124 -3.04 -0.14 -13.27
C THR A 124 -4.04 -0.56 -12.19
N ALA A 125 -3.65 -0.46 -10.92
CA ALA A 125 -4.49 -0.75 -9.76
C ALA A 125 -5.73 0.15 -9.68
N VAL A 126 -5.60 1.42 -10.06
CA VAL A 126 -6.72 2.35 -10.09
C VAL A 126 -7.66 2.10 -11.28
N ARG A 127 -7.11 1.70 -12.44
CA ARG A 127 -7.89 1.46 -13.66
C ARG A 127 -8.62 0.12 -13.65
N SER A 128 -8.03 -0.90 -13.03
CA SER A 128 -8.57 -2.26 -13.00
C SER A 128 -8.36 -2.89 -11.63
N PRO A 129 -9.04 -2.37 -10.58
CA PRO A 129 -8.81 -2.79 -9.19
C PRO A 129 -9.05 -4.29 -8.96
N ARG A 130 -9.99 -4.88 -9.70
CA ARG A 130 -10.32 -6.31 -9.64
C ARG A 130 -9.71 -7.14 -10.78
N GLY A 131 -8.83 -6.54 -11.58
CA GLY A 131 -8.21 -7.22 -12.72
C GLY A 131 -7.09 -8.18 -12.33
N GLU A 132 -6.67 -9.02 -13.27
CA GLU A 132 -5.47 -9.87 -13.15
C GLU A 132 -4.19 -9.06 -13.34
N ILE A 133 -3.99 -8.08 -12.46
CA ILE A 133 -2.92 -7.06 -12.56
C ILE A 133 -1.82 -7.26 -11.52
N TRP A 134 -2.08 -8.08 -10.51
CA TRP A 134 -1.21 -8.26 -9.35
C TRP A 134 -0.17 -9.33 -9.68
N ARG A 135 1.09 -8.92 -9.81
CA ARG A 135 2.20 -9.83 -10.10
C ARG A 135 2.81 -10.32 -8.80
N ASP A 136 3.07 -11.62 -8.67
CA ASP A 136 3.86 -12.15 -7.56
C ASP A 136 5.37 -12.07 -7.84
N ALA A 137 6.19 -12.42 -6.84
CA ALA A 137 7.65 -12.47 -6.98
C ALA A 137 8.16 -13.56 -7.94
N PHE A 138 7.28 -14.45 -8.42
CA PHE A 138 7.57 -15.59 -9.28
C PHE A 138 7.09 -15.37 -10.73
N GLY A 139 6.51 -14.20 -11.03
CA GLY A 139 6.04 -13.80 -12.36
C GLY A 139 4.63 -14.26 -12.70
N LYS A 140 3.84 -14.76 -11.74
CA LYS A 140 2.41 -15.07 -11.96
C LYS A 140 1.56 -13.83 -11.71
N SER A 141 0.46 -13.71 -12.45
CA SER A 141 -0.55 -12.69 -12.22
C SER A 141 -1.74 -13.25 -11.45
N ALA A 142 -2.39 -12.39 -10.66
CA ALA A 142 -3.59 -12.68 -9.90
C ALA A 142 -4.55 -11.49 -9.87
N SER A 143 -5.81 -11.76 -9.54
CA SER A 143 -6.82 -10.78 -9.11
C SER A 143 -7.03 -10.87 -7.61
N ILE A 144 -7.57 -9.80 -7.01
CA ILE A 144 -7.90 -9.71 -5.58
C ILE A 144 -9.34 -9.31 -5.34
#